data_AF-A0A2P5AP35-F1
#
_entry.id   AF-A0A2P5AP35-F1
#
_cell.length_a   1.000
_cell.length_b   1.000
_cell.length_c   1.000
_cell.angle_alpha   90.00
_cell.angle_beta   90.00
_cell.angle_gamma   90.00
#
_symmetry.space_group_name_H-M   'P 1'
#
loop_
_entity.id
_entity.type
_entity.pdbx_description
1 polymer ?
#
loop_
_entity_poly.entity_id
_entity_poly.type
_entity_poly.pdbx_seq_one_letter_code
_entity_poly.pdbx_strand_id
1 'polypeptide(L)'
;MKGKGRIVRGWAPQVVILEHEVVGGIVTHCSWNSTLEGVAVGVTMVTWPVFTKQFYNEKLVTQILRIGVKVGAQKWVRLVEAFMKREAIEKAVNRVGAASNKSKAS
;
A
#
# COMPACT_ATOMS: atom_id res chain seq x y z
N MET A 1 -3.20 8.33 -21.81
CA MET A 1 -2.26 8.23 -20.66
C MET A 1 -0.88 7.81 -21.17
N LYS A 2 -0.03 8.74 -21.61
CA LYS A 2 1.41 8.47 -21.83
C LYS A 2 2.18 9.13 -20.68
N GLY A 3 3.18 8.44 -20.13
CA GLY A 3 4.10 9.00 -19.12
C GLY A 3 3.65 8.98 -17.65
N LYS A 4 2.52 8.35 -17.28
CA LYS A 4 2.00 8.34 -15.89
C LYS A 4 2.35 7.09 -15.06
N GLY A 5 3.14 6.15 -15.60
CA GLY A 5 3.50 4.93 -14.88
C GLY A 5 4.69 4.21 -15.51
N ARG A 6 5.43 3.47 -14.68
CA ARG A 6 6.58 2.66 -15.07
C ARG A 6 6.38 1.23 -14.57
N ILE A 7 6.64 0.24 -15.42
CA ILE A 7 6.56 -1.18 -15.06
C ILE A 7 8.00 -1.70 -15.00
N VAL A 8 8.39 -2.24 -13.84
CA VAL A 8 9.64 -2.97 -13.65
C VAL A 8 9.28 -4.45 -13.54
N ARG A 9 9.97 -5.32 -14.30
CA ARG A 9 9.79 -6.77 -14.24
C ARG A 9 10.95 -7.40 -13.47
N GLY A 10 10.63 -8.21 -12.46
CA GLY A 10 11.64 -8.82 -11.59
C GLY A 10 11.94 -7.95 -10.37
N TRP A 11 13.22 -7.84 -10.02
CA TRP A 11 13.65 -7.11 -8.83
C TRP A 11 13.66 -5.59 -9.06
N ALA A 12 13.31 -4.83 -8.02
CA ALA A 12 13.44 -3.39 -7.97
C ALA A 12 14.11 -3.01 -6.63
N PRO A 13 14.90 -1.91 -6.58
CA PRO A 13 15.50 -1.43 -5.35
C PRO A 13 14.43 -0.78 -4.45
N GLN A 14 13.58 -1.62 -3.84
CA GLN A 14 12.34 -1.21 -3.16
C GLN A 14 12.57 -0.11 -2.12
N VAL A 15 13.56 -0.27 -1.24
CA VAL A 15 13.87 0.72 -0.19
C VAL A 15 14.24 2.07 -0.81
N VAL A 16 15.14 2.09 -1.78
CA VAL A 16 15.55 3.32 -2.49
C VAL A 16 14.38 4.00 -3.19
N ILE A 17 13.46 3.22 -3.76
CA ILE A 17 12.24 3.74 -4.37
C ILE A 17 11.35 4.38 -3.30
N LEU A 18 11.13 3.70 -2.17
CA LEU A 18 10.26 4.18 -1.10
C LEU A 18 10.78 5.44 -0.38
N GLU A 19 12.10 5.58 -0.26
CA GLU A 19 12.73 6.78 0.31
C GLU A 19 12.66 8.01 -0.61
N HIS A 20 12.38 7.81 -1.89
CA HIS A 20 12.36 8.91 -2.84
C HIS A 20 11.15 9.83 -2.59
N GLU A 21 11.39 11.14 -2.43
CA GLU A 21 10.38 12.13 -2.00
C GLU A 21 9.09 12.14 -2.84
N VAL A 22 9.17 11.84 -4.15
CA VAL A 22 8.01 11.76 -5.05
C VAL A 22 7.06 10.59 -4.76
N VAL A 23 7.48 9.59 -3.99
CA VAL A 23 6.64 8.44 -3.64
C VAL A 23 5.69 8.81 -2.52
N GLY A 24 4.40 8.85 -2.84
CA GLY A 24 3.34 9.18 -1.88
C GLY A 24 2.79 7.99 -1.10
N GLY A 25 3.15 6.76 -1.46
CA GLY A 25 2.65 5.56 -0.82
C GLY A 25 3.01 4.25 -1.49
N ILE A 26 2.73 3.15 -0.80
CA ILE A 26 2.96 1.78 -1.26
C ILE A 26 1.67 0.96 -1.18
N VAL A 27 1.43 0.12 -2.18
CA VAL A 27 0.43 -0.96 -2.09
C VAL A 27 1.13 -2.22 -1.58
N THR A 28 0.66 -2.79 -0.48
CA THR A 28 1.35 -3.92 0.18
C THR A 28 0.37 -4.98 0.67
N HIS A 29 0.84 -6.24 0.69
CA HIS A 29 0.13 -7.34 1.35
C HIS A 29 0.22 -7.33 2.87
N CYS A 30 0.86 -6.31 3.47
CA CYS A 30 0.99 -6.19 4.92
C CYS A 30 1.82 -7.32 5.55
N SER A 31 2.82 -7.83 4.82
CA SER A 31 3.89 -8.59 5.46
C SER A 31 4.63 -7.70 6.45
N TRP A 32 5.16 -8.26 7.54
CA TRP A 32 5.78 -7.45 8.59
C TRP A 32 6.96 -6.61 8.07
N ASN A 33 7.78 -7.16 7.19
CA ASN A 33 8.91 -6.44 6.60
C ASN A 33 8.45 -5.24 5.76
N SER A 34 7.49 -5.43 4.86
CA SER A 34 6.98 -4.30 4.05
C SER A 34 6.24 -3.26 4.90
N THR A 35 5.59 -3.69 5.98
CA THR A 35 5.00 -2.76 6.96
C THR A 35 6.08 -1.93 7.65
N LEU A 36 7.17 -2.55 8.10
CA LEU A 36 8.28 -1.84 8.74
C LEU A 36 8.98 -0.87 7.78
N GLU A 37 9.22 -1.27 6.53
CA GLU A 37 9.78 -0.38 5.51
C GLU A 37 8.88 0.85 5.30
N GLY A 38 7.57 0.65 5.14
CA GLY A 38 6.62 1.74 4.97
C GLY A 38 6.56 2.69 6.17
N VAL A 39 6.64 2.15 7.40
CA VAL A 39 6.70 2.93 8.64
C VAL A 39 8.01 3.71 8.72
N ALA A 40 9.14 3.06 8.43
CA ALA A 40 10.48 3.67 8.54
C ALA A 40 10.66 4.85 7.58
N VAL A 41 10.16 4.73 6.34
CA VAL A 41 10.24 5.79 5.33
C VAL A 41 9.08 6.79 5.41
N GLY A 42 8.10 6.56 6.28
CA GLY A 42 6.99 7.50 6.52
C GLY A 42 5.96 7.60 5.39
N VAL A 43 5.77 6.54 4.60
CA VAL A 43 4.84 6.55 3.45
C VAL A 43 3.47 5.96 3.81
N THR A 44 2.42 6.44 3.14
CA THR A 44 1.07 5.90 3.34
C THR A 44 0.94 4.50 2.72
N MET A 45 0.34 3.56 3.43
CA MET A 45 0.17 2.18 2.96
C MET A 45 -1.27 1.92 2.47
N VAL A 46 -1.42 1.48 1.22
CA VAL A 46 -2.64 0.79 0.77
C VAL A 46 -2.53 -0.67 1.17
N THR A 47 -3.39 -1.11 2.08
CA THR A 47 -3.34 -2.46 2.65
C THR A 47 -4.17 -3.44 1.85
N TRP A 48 -3.55 -4.56 1.46
CA TRP A 48 -4.17 -5.65 0.72
C TRP A 48 -3.77 -7.01 1.32
N PRO A 49 -4.20 -7.32 2.56
CA PRO A 49 -3.86 -8.60 3.18
C PRO A 49 -4.45 -9.77 2.39
N VAL A 50 -3.70 -10.88 2.34
CA VAL A 50 -4.07 -12.11 1.61
C VAL A 50 -4.19 -13.29 2.57
N PHE A 51 -3.24 -13.44 3.49
CA PHE A 51 -3.20 -14.58 4.41
C PHE A 51 -2.40 -14.27 5.68
N THR A 52 -2.45 -15.16 6.67
CA THR A 52 -1.70 -15.10 7.93
C THR A 52 -1.91 -13.81 8.71
N LYS A 53 -0.80 -13.33 9.27
CA LYS A 53 -0.79 -12.22 10.22
C LYS A 53 -1.02 -10.88 9.50
N GLN A 54 -1.11 -10.88 8.18
CA GLN A 54 -1.31 -9.70 7.35
C GLN A 54 -2.59 -8.94 7.71
N PHE A 55 -3.67 -9.63 8.12
CA PHE A 55 -4.91 -8.99 8.54
C PHE A 55 -4.76 -8.27 9.89
N TYR A 56 -3.94 -8.79 10.81
CA TYR A 56 -3.60 -8.09 12.04
C TYR A 56 -2.71 -6.88 11.76
N ASN A 57 -1.72 -7.05 10.87
CA ASN A 57 -0.86 -5.94 10.44
C ASN A 57 -1.67 -4.83 9.74
N GLU A 58 -2.66 -5.19 8.91
CA GLU A 58 -3.60 -4.21 8.35
C GLU A 58 -4.31 -3.44 9.47
N LYS A 59 -4.81 -4.13 10.51
CA LYS A 59 -5.49 -3.47 11.63
C LYS A 59 -4.57 -2.52 12.38
N LEU A 60 -3.32 -2.92 12.63
CA LEU A 60 -2.29 -2.04 13.20
C LEU A 60 -2.09 -0.80 12.33
N VAL A 61 -1.82 -0.97 11.04
CA VAL A 61 -1.55 0.13 10.10
C VAL A 61 -2.74 1.09 9.97
N THR A 62 -3.96 0.57 9.87
CA THR A 62 -5.15 1.36 9.49
C THR A 62 -5.93 1.88 10.68
N GLN A 63 -5.97 1.17 11.80
CA GLN A 63 -6.81 1.52 12.95
C GLN A 63 -6.00 2.13 14.10
N ILE A 64 -4.79 1.62 14.33
CA ILE A 64 -3.94 2.06 15.44
C ILE A 64 -3.01 3.19 14.97
N LEU A 65 -2.14 2.91 14.01
CA LEU A 65 -1.18 3.89 13.48
C LEU A 65 -1.86 4.93 12.59
N ARG A 66 -2.99 4.59 11.97
CA ARG A 66 -3.77 5.47 11.06
C ARG A 66 -2.97 6.02 9.88
N ILE A 67 -2.02 5.23 9.39
CA ILE A 67 -1.13 5.58 8.26
C ILE A 67 -1.44 4.77 6.99
N GLY A 68 -2.66 4.22 6.87
CA GLY A 68 -3.01 3.41 5.71
C GLY A 68 -4.49 3.37 5.36
N VAL A 69 -4.75 2.92 4.14
CA VAL A 69 -6.08 2.81 3.51
C VAL A 69 -6.31 1.37 3.08
N LYS A 70 -7.45 0.79 3.48
CA LYS A 70 -7.82 -0.57 3.09
C LYS A 70 -8.27 -0.65 1.65
N VAL A 71 -7.79 -1.66 0.92
CA VAL A 71 -8.41 -2.05 -0.36
C VAL A 71 -9.75 -2.76 -0.15
N GLY A 72 -9.95 -3.39 1.02
CA GLY A 72 -11.18 -4.10 1.37
C GLY A 72 -11.10 -5.63 1.22
N ALA A 73 -9.91 -6.21 1.16
CA ALA A 73 -9.74 -7.66 1.23
C ALA A 73 -10.19 -8.17 2.62
N GLN A 74 -11.12 -9.12 2.64
CA GLN A 74 -11.72 -9.66 3.88
C GLN A 74 -11.55 -11.17 4.04
N LYS A 75 -11.26 -11.88 2.95
CA LYS A 75 -11.12 -13.34 2.94
C LYS A 75 -9.66 -13.72 2.99
N TRP A 76 -9.35 -14.62 3.90
CA TRP A 76 -8.09 -15.34 3.92
C TRP A 76 -8.10 -16.40 2.83
N VAL A 77 -7.12 -16.36 1.92
CA VAL A 77 -7.02 -17.37 0.87
C VAL A 77 -5.57 -17.82 0.73
N ARG A 78 -5.35 -19.13 0.75
CA ARG A 78 -4.01 -19.74 0.58
C ARG A 78 -3.61 -19.92 -0.89
N LEU A 79 -4.58 -20.00 -1.80
CA LEU A 79 -4.42 -20.13 -3.24
C LEU A 79 -5.15 -18.98 -3.95
N VAL A 80 -4.73 -18.67 -5.17
CA VAL A 80 -5.01 -17.42 -5.88
C VAL A 80 -6.48 -17.31 -6.30
N GLU A 81 -7.39 -16.98 -5.38
CA GLU A 81 -8.83 -16.81 -5.68
C GLU A 81 -9.47 -15.56 -5.06
N ALA A 82 -8.71 -14.75 -4.33
CA ALA A 82 -9.21 -13.47 -3.81
C ALA A 82 -9.04 -12.33 -4.84
N PHE A 83 -9.91 -12.28 -5.84
CA PHE A 83 -9.96 -11.14 -6.75
C PHE A 83 -10.59 -9.92 -6.08
N MET A 84 -9.95 -8.75 -6.28
CA MET A 84 -10.53 -7.46 -5.93
C MET A 84 -11.06 -6.78 -7.17
N LYS A 85 -12.22 -6.15 -7.03
CA LYS A 85 -12.80 -5.32 -8.09
C LYS A 85 -11.92 -4.09 -8.34
N ARG A 86 -11.78 -3.70 -9.61
CA ARG A 86 -10.98 -2.53 -10.02
C ARG A 86 -11.39 -1.26 -9.27
N GLU A 87 -12.68 -1.06 -9.06
CA GLU A 87 -13.24 0.13 -8.43
C GLU A 87 -12.76 0.27 -6.97
N ALA A 88 -12.59 -0.85 -6.26
CA ALA A 88 -12.06 -0.86 -4.91
C ALA A 88 -10.57 -0.44 -4.88
N ILE A 89 -9.79 -0.95 -5.84
CA ILE A 89 -8.37 -0.61 -6.00
C ILE A 89 -8.22 0.87 -6.34
N GLU A 90 -8.98 1.36 -7.32
CA GLU A 90 -8.96 2.75 -7.77
C GLU A 90 -9.33 3.71 -6.64
N LYS A 91 -10.39 3.40 -5.89
CA LYS A 91 -10.80 4.18 -4.71
C LYS A 91 -9.70 4.24 -3.64
N ALA A 92 -9.02 3.12 -3.38
CA ALA A 92 -7.96 3.06 -2.38
C ALA A 92 -6.72 3.87 -2.81
N VAL A 93 -6.28 3.71 -4.06
CA VAL A 93 -5.12 4.43 -4.62
C VAL A 93 -5.38 5.94 -4.68
N ASN A 94 -6.57 6.37 -5.12
CA ASN A 94 -6.92 7.79 -5.23
C ASN A 94 -6.93 8.49 -3.85
N ARG A 95 -7.29 7.78 -2.77
CA ARG A 95 -7.24 8.33 -1.40
C ARG A 95 -5.81 8.63 -0.96
N VAL A 96 -4.84 7.80 -1.34
CA VAL A 96 -3.43 8.03 -1.00
C VAL A 96 -2.85 9.21 -1.80
N GLY A 97 -3.15 9.29 -3.09
CA GLY A 97 -2.74 10.43 -3.92
C GLY A 97 -3.24 11.78 -3.37
N ALA A 98 -4.48 11.82 -2.88
CA ALA A 98 -5.05 13.02 -2.26
C ALA A 98 -4.39 13.37 -0.90
N ALA A 99 -3.97 12.38 -0.12
CA ALA A 99 -3.31 12.59 1.18
C ALA A 99 -1.85 13.07 1.02
N SER A 100 -1.09 12.48 0.08
CA SER A 100 0.30 12.86 -0.19
C SER A 100 0.45 14.29 -0.71
N ASN A 101 -0.52 14.79 -1.49
CA ASN A 101 -0.52 16.19 -1.93
C ASN A 101 -0.79 17.18 -0.79
N LYS A 102 -1.50 16.77 0.28
CA LYS A 102 -1.77 17.63 1.44
C LYS A 102 -0.55 17.73 2.37
N SER A 103 0.20 16.66 2.55
CA SER A 103 1.39 16.66 3.42
C SER A 103 2.59 17.40 2.82
N LYS A 104 2.60 17.62 1.50
CA LYS A 104 3.64 18.39 0.80
C LYS A 104 3.31 19.88 0.63
N ALA A 105 2.07 20.28 0.91
CA ALA A 105 1.60 21.66 0.79
C ALA A 105 1.65 22.43 2.12
N SER A 106 2.16 21.79 3.17
CA SER A 106 2.31 22.25 4.55
C SER A 106 3.77 22.17 4.96
#